data_AF-A0A1R4H345-F1
#
_entry.id   AF-A0A1R4H345-F1
#
_cell.length_a   1.000
_cell.length_b   1.000
_cell.length_c   1.000
_cell.angle_alpha   90.00
_cell.angle_beta   90.00
_cell.angle_gamma   90.00
#
_symmetry.space_group_name_H-M   'P 1'
#
loop_
_entity.id
_entity.type
_entity.pdbx_description
1 polymer ?
#
loop_
_entity_poly.entity_id
_entity_poly.type
_entity_poly.pdbx_seq_one_letter_code
_entity_poly.pdbx_strand_id
1 'polypeptide(L)'
;MEKVYGSESYVSNIRADRSDEDLLFQVLLDWGVDLTLPIQHQTIDGKSVFIVAENAIAACFDREGGITEAFIKQLAEIKPLRAVFCDAGFASDSVKINVEQIFKLLSPNTELRTI
;
A
#
# COMPACT_ATOMS: atom_id res chain seq x y z
N MET A 1 -15.47 -5.65 -43.62
CA MET A 1 -14.39 -4.66 -43.58
C MET A 1 -14.52 -3.88 -42.28
N GLU A 2 -13.40 -3.62 -41.61
CA GLU A 2 -13.20 -3.59 -40.16
C GLU A 2 -13.86 -2.48 -39.34
N LYS A 3 -14.00 -2.81 -38.04
CA LYS A 3 -14.58 -2.02 -36.96
C LYS A 3 -13.66 -0.87 -36.54
N VAL A 4 -14.27 0.31 -36.44
CA VAL A 4 -14.11 1.37 -35.42
C VAL A 4 -12.79 1.38 -34.65
N TYR A 5 -11.96 2.40 -34.93
CA TYR A 5 -10.84 2.84 -34.09
C TYR A 5 -11.33 3.17 -32.68
N GLY A 6 -10.72 2.55 -31.68
CA GLY A 6 -10.96 2.88 -30.28
C GLY A 6 -9.85 2.31 -29.40
N SER A 7 -8.93 3.17 -28.98
CA SER A 7 -8.56 3.43 -27.58
C SER A 7 -7.19 4.13 -27.54
N GLU A 8 -7.20 5.38 -27.07
CA GLU A 8 -6.01 6.07 -26.62
C GLU A 8 -5.42 5.32 -25.43
N SER A 9 -4.21 4.80 -25.59
CA SER A 9 -3.45 4.19 -24.51
C SER A 9 -2.94 5.28 -23.57
N TYR A 10 -3.51 5.36 -22.36
CA TYR A 10 -2.81 5.99 -21.24
C TYR A 10 -1.60 5.12 -20.93
N VAL A 11 -0.43 5.52 -21.45
CA VAL A 11 0.84 4.88 -21.12
C VAL A 11 1.18 5.29 -19.69
N SER A 12 0.69 4.52 -18.73
CA SER A 12 1.19 4.54 -17.36
C SER A 12 2.65 4.12 -17.40
N ASN A 13 3.56 5.07 -17.27
CA ASN A 13 5.01 4.84 -17.32
C ASN A 13 5.56 4.20 -16.02
N ILE A 14 4.77 3.31 -15.40
CA ILE A 14 5.22 2.45 -14.30
C ILE A 14 5.78 1.21 -14.96
N ARG A 15 7.11 1.00 -14.89
CA ARG A 15 7.73 -0.27 -15.27
C ARG A 15 6.92 -1.40 -14.63
N ALA A 16 6.34 -2.28 -15.43
CA ALA A 16 5.44 -3.35 -15.03
C ALA A 16 6.12 -4.47 -14.21
N ASP A 17 7.37 -4.23 -13.80
CA ASP A 17 8.33 -5.22 -13.34
C ASP A 17 8.99 -4.81 -12.01
N ARG A 18 8.44 -3.80 -11.29
CA ARG A 18 8.85 -3.54 -9.91
C ARG A 18 8.19 -4.52 -8.96
N SER A 19 9.01 -5.31 -8.28
CA SER A 19 8.56 -6.19 -7.20
C SER A 19 8.04 -5.36 -6.01
N ASP A 20 7.28 -6.01 -5.13
CA ASP A 20 6.82 -5.37 -3.89
C ASP A 20 8.00 -4.94 -3.00
N GLU A 21 9.12 -5.67 -3.05
CA GLU A 21 10.36 -5.32 -2.37
C GLU A 21 10.98 -4.04 -2.97
N ASP A 22 11.00 -3.90 -4.30
CA ASP A 22 11.51 -2.68 -4.95
C ASP A 22 10.71 -1.44 -4.55
N LEU A 23 9.38 -1.58 -4.42
CA LEU A 23 8.51 -0.51 -3.93
C LEU A 23 8.80 -0.19 -2.46
N LEU A 24 8.99 -1.22 -1.62
CA LEU A 24 9.39 -1.03 -0.23
C LEU A 24 10.70 -0.26 -0.14
N PHE A 25 11.75 -0.71 -0.85
CA PHE A 25 13.06 -0.07 -0.81
C PHE A 25 13.02 1.37 -1.31
N GLN A 26 12.21 1.67 -2.35
CA GLN A 26 11.98 3.04 -2.79
C GLN A 26 11.36 3.89 -1.66
N VAL A 27 10.34 3.37 -0.98
CA VAL A 27 9.70 4.06 0.17
C VAL A 27 10.70 4.30 1.30
N LEU A 28 11.54 3.31 1.62
CA LEU A 28 12.57 3.45 2.65
C LEU A 28 13.57 4.54 2.28
N LEU A 29 14.05 4.57 1.04
CA LEU A 29 14.96 5.60 0.54
C LEU A 29 14.33 6.99 0.57
N ASP A 30 13.09 7.14 0.08
CA ASP A 30 12.37 8.41 0.05
C ASP A 30 12.18 9.01 1.46
N TRP A 31 12.07 8.15 2.46
CA TRP A 31 11.91 8.53 3.87
C TRP A 31 13.21 8.51 4.68
N GLY A 32 14.36 8.28 4.04
CA GLY A 32 15.66 8.25 4.70
C GLY A 32 15.78 7.17 5.77
N VAL A 33 15.02 6.08 5.64
CA VAL A 33 15.04 4.95 6.55
C VAL A 33 16.21 4.03 6.21
N ASP A 34 16.94 3.60 7.23
CA ASP A 34 18.09 2.72 7.07
C ASP A 34 17.66 1.35 6.50
N LEU A 35 18.29 0.95 5.38
CA LEU A 35 17.96 -0.29 4.66
C LEU A 35 18.42 -1.57 5.38
N THR A 36 19.22 -1.43 6.44
CA THR A 36 19.67 -2.57 7.27
C THR A 36 18.66 -2.96 8.35
N LEU A 37 17.61 -2.16 8.53
CA LEU A 37 16.55 -2.44 9.50
C LEU A 37 15.83 -3.75 9.16
N PRO A 38 15.41 -4.51 10.20
CA PRO A 38 14.73 -5.78 9.98
C PRO A 38 13.39 -5.56 9.27
N ILE A 39 13.14 -6.39 8.27
CA ILE A 39 11.88 -6.44 7.51
C ILE A 39 11.23 -7.80 7.79
N GLN A 40 10.00 -7.78 8.27
CA GLN A 40 9.17 -8.96 8.49
C GLN A 40 8.06 -9.00 7.47
N HIS A 41 7.71 -10.22 7.03
CA HIS A 41 6.54 -10.46 6.20
C HIS A 41 5.41 -11.03 7.05
N GLN A 42 4.24 -10.44 6.93
CA GLN A 42 3.02 -10.91 7.56
C GLN A 42 1.91 -11.07 6.52
N THR A 43 0.92 -11.91 6.85
CA THR A 43 -0.30 -12.02 6.05
C THR A 43 -1.46 -11.49 6.88
N ILE A 44 -2.14 -10.46 6.37
CA ILE A 44 -3.32 -9.86 6.99
C ILE A 44 -4.44 -9.92 5.98
N ASP A 45 -5.58 -10.50 6.35
CA ASP A 45 -6.72 -10.70 5.44
C ASP A 45 -6.34 -11.35 4.08
N GLY A 46 -5.36 -12.27 4.10
CA GLY A 46 -4.85 -12.92 2.89
C GLY A 46 -3.90 -12.07 2.03
N LYS A 47 -3.47 -10.90 2.51
CA LYS A 47 -2.60 -9.94 1.81
C LYS A 47 -1.22 -9.86 2.44
N SER A 48 -0.20 -9.76 1.60
CA SER A 48 1.19 -9.63 2.03
C SER A 48 1.45 -8.23 2.58
N VAL A 49 2.00 -8.16 3.78
CA VAL A 49 2.34 -6.91 4.47
C VAL A 49 3.78 -6.98 4.92
N PHE A 50 4.56 -5.96 4.56
CA PHE A 50 5.91 -5.75 5.04
C PHE A 50 5.86 -4.90 6.32
N ILE A 51 6.51 -5.36 7.37
CA ILE A 51 6.66 -4.63 8.63
C ILE A 51 8.15 -4.32 8.83
N VAL A 52 8.51 -3.05 8.86
CA VAL A 52 9.89 -2.58 8.98
C VAL A 52 10.13 -2.03 10.38
N ALA A 53 11.24 -2.46 11.01
CA ALA A 53 11.65 -2.03 12.34
C ALA A 53 10.50 -2.06 13.36
N GLU A 54 9.94 -3.27 13.56
CA GLU A 54 8.83 -3.60 14.47
C GLU A 54 7.48 -2.96 14.11
N ASN A 55 7.42 -1.64 13.99
CA ASN A 55 6.20 -0.92 13.60
C ASN A 55 6.50 0.42 12.89
N ALA A 56 7.75 0.70 12.52
CA ALA A 56 8.09 1.99 11.92
C ALA A 56 7.37 2.21 10.58
N ILE A 57 7.22 1.15 9.79
CA ILE A 57 6.47 1.14 8.54
C ILE A 57 5.70 -0.18 8.42
N ALA A 58 4.43 -0.10 8.04
CA ALA A 58 3.66 -1.22 7.54
C ALA A 58 3.26 -0.94 6.08
N ALA A 59 3.65 -1.80 5.14
CA ALA A 59 3.42 -1.57 3.72
C ALA A 59 2.69 -2.74 3.06
N CYS A 60 1.64 -2.43 2.29
CA CYS A 60 0.92 -3.39 1.47
C CYS A 60 0.89 -2.89 0.02
N PHE A 61 1.46 -3.68 -0.88
CA PHE A 61 1.59 -3.34 -2.30
C PHE A 61 0.66 -4.18 -3.18
N ASP A 62 -0.45 -4.69 -2.61
CA ASP A 62 -1.49 -5.32 -3.40
C ASP A 62 -1.96 -4.39 -4.53
N ARG A 63 -2.20 -4.94 -5.72
CA ARG A 63 -2.66 -4.21 -6.92
C ARG A 63 -3.94 -4.83 -7.50
N GLU A 64 -4.60 -5.68 -6.72
CA GLU A 64 -5.71 -6.53 -7.15
C GLU A 64 -7.01 -6.21 -6.40
N GLY A 65 -7.09 -5.04 -5.74
CA GLY A 65 -8.25 -4.62 -4.96
C GLY A 65 -8.35 -5.32 -3.60
N GLY A 66 -7.23 -5.81 -3.06
CA GLY A 66 -7.15 -6.52 -1.78
C GLY A 66 -7.20 -5.63 -0.53
N ILE A 67 -7.04 -4.31 -0.69
CA ILE A 67 -7.08 -3.36 0.41
C ILE A 67 -8.55 -3.02 0.68
N THR A 68 -9.18 -3.82 1.53
CA THR A 68 -10.57 -3.66 2.01
C THR A 68 -10.62 -2.90 3.34
N GLU A 69 -11.81 -2.45 3.77
CA GLU A 69 -11.95 -1.88 5.13
C GLU A 69 -11.59 -2.88 6.23
N ALA A 70 -11.84 -4.17 6.02
CA ALA A 70 -11.51 -5.21 7.01
C ALA A 70 -9.99 -5.35 7.15
N PHE A 71 -9.27 -5.42 6.02
CA PHE A 71 -7.82 -5.38 5.98
C PHE A 71 -7.25 -4.13 6.67
N ILE A 72 -7.76 -2.94 6.32
CA ILE A 72 -7.31 -1.66 6.90
C ILE A 72 -7.48 -1.66 8.42
N LYS A 73 -8.64 -2.11 8.92
CA LYS A 73 -8.90 -2.19 10.37
C LYS A 73 -7.89 -3.09 11.06
N GLN A 74 -7.64 -4.28 10.52
CA GLN A 74 -6.64 -5.22 11.07
C GLN A 74 -5.22 -4.63 11.06
N LEU A 75 -4.84 -3.98 9.95
CA LEU A 75 -3.53 -3.33 9.84
C LEU A 75 -3.37 -2.17 10.84
N ALA A 76 -4.43 -1.38 11.04
CA ALA A 76 -4.40 -0.24 11.96
C ALA A 76 -4.22 -0.67 13.44
N GLU A 77 -4.67 -1.87 13.83
CA GLU A 77 -4.45 -2.41 15.18
C GLU A 77 -2.96 -2.66 15.49
N ILE A 78 -2.11 -2.82 14.47
CA ILE A 78 -0.65 -2.92 14.63
C ILE A 78 -0.04 -1.58 15.09
N LYS A 79 -0.78 -0.48 14.90
CA LYS A 79 -0.38 0.89 15.22
C LYS A 79 1.00 1.26 14.65
N PRO A 80 1.19 1.12 13.32
CA PRO A 80 2.45 1.50 12.72
C PRO A 80 2.65 3.02 12.78
N LEU A 81 3.89 3.49 12.82
CA LEU A 81 4.18 4.93 12.71
C LEU A 81 3.80 5.46 11.33
N ARG A 82 4.01 4.63 10.29
CA ARG A 82 3.65 4.93 8.91
C ARG A 82 3.01 3.73 8.25
N ALA A 83 1.94 3.93 7.49
CA ALA A 83 1.35 2.89 6.65
C ALA A 83 1.38 3.28 5.17
N VAL A 84 1.77 2.34 4.32
CA VAL A 84 1.92 2.55 2.88
C VAL A 84 1.03 1.60 2.10
N PHE A 85 0.30 2.15 1.14
CA PHE A 85 -0.60 1.43 0.26
C PHE A 85 -0.30 1.74 -1.20
N CYS A 86 -0.55 0.79 -2.10
CA CYS A 86 -0.65 1.10 -3.51
C CYS A 86 -2.06 1.59 -3.84
N ASP A 87 -2.18 2.65 -4.66
CA ASP A 87 -3.46 3.22 -5.07
C ASP A 87 -4.35 2.19 -5.78
N ALA A 88 -3.73 1.36 -6.63
CA ALA A 88 -4.39 0.29 -7.36
C ALA A 88 -4.83 -0.88 -6.45
N GLY A 89 -4.37 -0.93 -5.20
CA GLY A 89 -4.73 -1.97 -4.25
C GLY A 89 -6.06 -1.76 -3.57
N PHE A 90 -6.61 -0.55 -3.58
CA PHE A 90 -7.89 -0.24 -2.94
C PHE A 90 -9.04 -0.95 -3.63
N ALA A 91 -9.87 -1.65 -2.83
CA ALA A 91 -11.03 -2.38 -3.35
C ALA A 91 -12.09 -1.47 -4.00
N SER A 92 -12.14 -0.18 -3.59
CA SER A 92 -12.99 0.85 -4.20
C SER A 92 -12.56 2.26 -3.76
N ASP A 93 -13.03 3.28 -4.48
CA ASP A 93 -12.84 4.69 -4.12
C ASP A 93 -13.38 5.02 -2.71
N SER A 94 -14.49 4.40 -2.31
CA SER A 94 -15.05 4.56 -0.97
C SER A 94 -14.07 4.11 0.11
N VAL A 95 -13.38 2.99 -0.11
CA VAL A 95 -12.37 2.50 0.85
C VAL A 95 -11.19 3.45 0.92
N LYS A 96 -10.74 3.95 -0.25
CA LYS A 96 -9.64 4.93 -0.35
C LYS A 96 -9.98 6.25 0.36
N ILE A 97 -11.22 6.73 0.26
CA ILE A 97 -11.68 7.93 0.98
C ILE A 97 -11.77 7.67 2.49
N ASN A 98 -12.20 6.48 2.89
CA ASN A 98 -12.45 6.16 4.31
C ASN A 98 -11.20 5.75 5.09
N VAL A 99 -10.10 5.35 4.43
CA VAL A 99 -8.89 4.81 5.09
C VAL A 99 -8.35 5.75 6.17
N GLU A 100 -8.30 7.06 5.90
CA GLU A 100 -7.84 8.05 6.87
C GLU A 100 -8.72 8.09 8.12
N GLN A 101 -10.04 7.97 7.97
CA GLN A 101 -10.96 7.99 9.11
C GLN A 101 -10.78 6.74 9.98
N ILE A 102 -10.56 5.58 9.36
CA ILE A 102 -10.30 4.33 10.08
C ILE A 102 -9.00 4.45 10.88
N PHE A 103 -7.93 4.95 10.27
CA PHE A 103 -6.67 5.18 10.97
C PHE A 103 -6.80 6.24 12.08
N LYS A 104 -7.50 7.35 11.84
CA LYS A 104 -7.78 8.36 12.88
C LYS A 104 -8.48 7.76 14.11
N LEU A 105 -9.31 6.73 13.93
CA LEU A 105 -9.99 6.05 15.03
C LEU A 105 -9.09 5.03 15.77
N LEU A 106 -8.37 4.19 15.03
CA LEU A 106 -7.66 3.03 15.58
C LEU A 106 -6.18 3.29 15.87
N SER A 107 -5.52 4.09 15.03
CA SER A 107 -4.12 4.46 15.14
C SER A 107 -3.91 5.94 14.74
N PRO A 108 -4.36 6.90 15.57
CA PRO A 108 -4.41 8.33 15.23
C PRO A 108 -3.05 8.97 14.94
N ASN A 109 -1.96 8.30 15.32
CA ASN A 109 -0.59 8.79 15.12
C ASN A 109 0.08 8.19 13.87
N THR A 110 -0.63 7.34 13.11
CA THR A 110 -0.08 6.78 11.86
C THR A 110 -0.14 7.80 10.74
N GLU A 111 0.99 8.04 10.09
CA GLU A 111 1.06 8.77 8.83
C GLU A 111 0.77 7.82 7.66
N LEU A 112 -0.16 8.20 6.79
CA LEU A 112 -0.54 7.42 5.61
C LEU A 112 0.17 7.93 4.36
N ARG A 113 0.63 7.00 3.52
CA ARG A 113 1.13 7.29 2.17
C ARG A 113 0.53 6.33 1.17
N THR A 114 0.12 6.85 0.03
CA THR A 114 -0.32 6.06 -1.13
C THR A 114 0.65 6.29 -2.28
N ILE A 115 0.96 5.24 -3.03
CA ILE A 115 1.84 5.27 -4.21
C ILE A 115 1.17 4.72 -5.47
#